data_AF-A0A450TLX7-F1
#
_entry.id   AF-A0A450TLX7-F1
#
_cell.length_a   1.000
_cell.length_b   1.000
_cell.length_c   1.000
_cell.angle_alpha   90.00
_cell.angle_beta   90.00
_cell.angle_gamma   90.00
#
_symmetry.space_group_name_H-M   'P 1'
#
loop_
_entity.id
_entity.type
_entity.pdbx_description
1 polymer ?
#
loop_
_entity_poly.entity_id
_entity_poly.type
_entity_poly.pdbx_seq_one_letter_code
_entity_poly.pdbx_strand_id
1 'polypeptide(L)'
;MGLCMRGIPAFGRLRQCAVTPYATQIPTAHTYSTLLLLGLLYDDLLGRTEEAVAFFRQAADKYTGIGDLAGEGAARSNVAITLHRLGRLAAARRECRRAIECKAGQGLDAEPWTSWAILAAIEGDDGNLAASRDAKEKAVALYLAYRRDGGENHFPQGRVALAVDRMLAAGEAKAAASFLEALLPRFEAAGVGGFIRALQRIVAGSREPILAEDPALDFSMIVEIRLLLERLG
;
A
#
# COMPACT_ATOMS: atom_id res chain seq x y z
N MET A 1 -10.15 -20.11 28.38
CA MET A 1 -9.92 -20.27 26.93
C MET A 1 -10.09 -18.91 26.27
N GLY A 2 -9.01 -18.13 26.19
CA GLY A 2 -9.01 -16.79 25.62
C GLY A 2 -8.61 -16.84 24.15
N LEU A 3 -9.49 -16.37 23.27
CA LEU A 3 -9.20 -16.19 21.85
C LEU A 3 -8.23 -15.00 21.70
N CYS A 4 -7.01 -15.32 21.29
CA CYS A 4 -5.96 -14.38 20.94
C CYS A 4 -6.30 -13.78 19.57
N MET A 5 -6.85 -12.56 19.54
CA MET A 5 -6.98 -11.77 18.31
C MET A 5 -5.57 -11.42 17.83
N ARG A 6 -5.11 -12.13 16.80
CA ARG A 6 -3.87 -11.81 16.09
C ARG A 6 -4.01 -10.42 15.47
N GLY A 7 -3.06 -9.54 15.82
CA GLY A 7 -2.99 -8.16 15.39
C GLY A 7 -2.99 -8.04 13.87
N ILE A 8 -4.05 -7.45 13.34
CA ILE A 8 -4.11 -6.92 11.98
C ILE A 8 -3.19 -5.69 11.99
N PRO A 9 -2.14 -5.61 11.15
CA PRO A 9 -1.33 -4.41 11.07
C PRO A 9 -2.23 -3.27 10.58
N ALA A 10 -2.24 -2.19 11.36
CA ALA A 10 -2.99 -0.98 11.09
C ALA A 10 -2.53 -0.34 9.76
N PHE A 11 -3.12 -0.77 8.65
CA PHE A 11 -3.06 -0.12 7.34
C PHE A 11 -3.67 1.30 7.32
N GLY A 12 -4.21 1.76 8.46
CA GLY A 12 -4.99 3.00 8.60
C GLY A 12 -4.23 4.22 9.11
N ARG A 13 -2.90 4.33 8.96
CA ARG A 13 -2.21 5.60 9.26
C ARG A 13 -1.32 6.06 8.12
N LEU A 14 -1.79 7.14 7.49
CA LEU A 14 -1.12 7.99 6.51
C LEU A 14 -1.16 7.48 5.05
N ARG A 15 -2.37 7.22 4.52
CA ARG A 15 -2.66 7.68 3.16
C ARG A 15 -2.88 9.19 3.22
N GLN A 16 -1.81 9.98 3.17
CA GLN A 16 -1.95 11.32 2.62
C GLN A 16 -2.42 11.09 1.17
N CYS A 17 -3.71 11.38 0.94
CA CYS A 17 -4.23 11.47 -0.41
C CYS A 17 -3.36 12.49 -1.14
N ALA A 18 -2.49 12.01 -2.03
CA ALA A 18 -1.92 12.85 -3.06
C ALA A 18 -3.10 13.26 -3.94
N VAL A 19 -3.75 14.36 -3.58
CA VAL A 19 -4.61 15.09 -4.50
C VAL A 19 -3.64 15.73 -5.47
N THR A 20 -3.26 15.00 -6.52
CA THR A 20 -2.55 15.59 -7.64
C THR A 20 -3.48 16.67 -8.22
N PRO A 21 -3.05 17.95 -8.29
CA PRO A 21 -3.87 18.97 -8.88
C PRO A 21 -3.80 18.80 -10.40
N TYR A 22 -4.62 17.91 -10.96
CA TYR A 22 -4.90 17.92 -12.40
C TYR A 22 -5.84 19.10 -12.69
N ALA A 23 -5.25 20.29 -12.69
CA ALA A 23 -5.92 21.50 -13.12
C ALA A 23 -6.02 21.45 -14.65
N THR A 24 -7.15 20.99 -15.16
CA THR A 24 -7.92 21.66 -16.23
C THR A 24 -9.22 20.89 -16.54
N GLN A 25 -10.35 21.50 -16.12
CA GLN A 25 -11.70 21.37 -16.68
C GLN A 25 -12.46 20.04 -16.51
N ILE A 26 -13.26 19.87 -15.43
CA ILE A 26 -14.74 19.65 -15.39
C ILE A 26 -15.23 19.91 -13.93
N PRO A 27 -16.31 20.67 -13.66
CA PRO A 27 -16.77 20.96 -12.28
C PRO A 27 -17.25 19.76 -11.44
N THR A 28 -17.38 18.56 -12.03
CA THR A 28 -17.99 17.37 -11.39
C THR A 28 -16.98 16.50 -10.63
N ALA A 29 -15.68 16.57 -10.96
CA ALA A 29 -14.60 15.82 -10.30
C ALA A 29 -14.49 16.12 -8.79
N HIS A 30 -14.92 17.33 -8.36
CA HIS A 30 -14.89 17.75 -6.96
C HIS A 30 -15.90 17.03 -6.06
N THR A 31 -17.01 16.50 -6.60
CA THR A 31 -18.04 15.83 -5.77
C THR A 31 -17.76 14.35 -5.54
N TYR A 32 -17.17 13.64 -6.51
CA TYR A 32 -16.79 12.24 -6.35
C TYR A 32 -15.59 12.06 -5.43
N SER A 33 -14.65 13.01 -5.48
CA SER A 33 -13.59 13.16 -4.49
C SER A 33 -14.15 13.43 -3.09
N THR A 34 -15.24 14.19 -2.96
CA THR A 34 -15.90 14.38 -1.65
C THR A 34 -16.47 13.09 -1.08
N LEU A 35 -17.10 12.23 -1.89
CA LEU A 35 -17.60 10.92 -1.44
C LEU A 35 -16.46 9.97 -1.03
N LEU A 36 -15.34 9.99 -1.76
CA LEU A 36 -14.13 9.26 -1.36
C LEU A 36 -13.59 9.76 -0.02
N LEU A 37 -13.52 11.09 0.17
CA LEU A 37 -13.07 11.69 1.43
C LEU A 37 -14.01 11.36 2.60
N LEU A 38 -15.32 11.35 2.38
CA LEU A 38 -16.31 10.94 3.40
C LEU A 38 -16.15 9.46 3.77
N GLY A 39 -15.98 8.58 2.79
CA GLY A 39 -15.71 7.17 3.06
C GLY A 39 -14.46 6.97 3.91
N LEU A 40 -13.37 7.67 3.59
CA LEU A 40 -12.13 7.63 4.39
C LEU A 40 -12.33 8.17 5.81
N LEU A 41 -13.08 9.28 5.97
CA LEU A 41 -13.42 9.83 7.28
C LEU A 41 -14.23 8.84 8.13
N TYR A 42 -15.24 8.20 7.53
CA TYR A 42 -16.12 7.27 8.24
C TYR A 42 -15.41 5.98 8.64
N ASP A 43 -14.55 5.45 7.76
CA ASP A 43 -13.76 4.24 8.01
C ASP A 43 -12.67 4.51 9.07
N ASP A 44 -11.78 5.48 8.81
CA ASP A 44 -10.55 5.64 9.58
C ASP A 44 -10.73 6.45 10.88
N LEU A 45 -11.68 7.40 10.93
CA LEU A 45 -11.84 8.30 12.09
C LEU A 45 -13.10 8.01 12.92
N LEU A 46 -14.17 7.49 12.33
CA LEU A 46 -15.43 7.25 13.04
C LEU A 46 -15.70 5.77 13.34
N GLY A 47 -14.93 4.85 12.75
CA GLY A 47 -15.16 3.40 12.88
C GLY A 47 -16.47 2.91 12.25
N ARG A 48 -17.12 3.75 11.44
CA ARG A 48 -18.42 3.49 10.77
C ARG A 48 -18.18 2.80 9.42
N THR A 49 -17.52 1.65 9.50
CA THR A 49 -16.96 0.90 8.37
C THR A 49 -18.02 0.51 7.33
N GLU A 50 -19.24 0.15 7.75
CA GLU A 50 -20.35 -0.18 6.84
C GLU A 50 -20.82 1.01 6.01
N GLU A 51 -20.85 2.20 6.61
CA GLU A 51 -21.28 3.43 5.92
C GLU A 51 -20.21 3.93 4.95
N ALA A 52 -18.94 3.72 5.30
CA ALA A 52 -17.84 3.96 4.37
C ALA A 52 -18.00 3.13 3.09
N VAL A 53 -18.37 1.84 3.19
CA VAL A 53 -18.68 1.00 2.02
C VAL A 53 -19.79 1.62 1.17
N ALA A 54 -20.85 2.16 1.79
CA ALA A 54 -21.93 2.79 1.06
C ALA A 54 -21.47 4.04 0.28
N PHE A 55 -20.67 4.91 0.91
CA PHE A 55 -20.12 6.09 0.23
C PHE A 55 -19.18 5.72 -0.93
N PHE A 56 -18.30 4.74 -0.72
CA PHE A 56 -17.39 4.28 -1.77
C PHE A 56 -18.13 3.62 -2.94
N ARG A 57 -19.19 2.86 -2.69
CA ARG A 57 -20.05 2.31 -3.76
C ARG A 57 -20.75 3.40 -4.55
N GLN A 58 -21.32 4.40 -3.87
CA GLN A 58 -21.92 5.54 -4.57
C GLN A 58 -20.92 6.28 -5.45
N ALA A 59 -19.67 6.43 -4.99
CA ALA A 59 -18.60 7.00 -5.81
C ALA A 59 -18.30 6.10 -7.03
N ALA A 60 -18.18 4.79 -6.84
CA ALA A 60 -17.92 3.84 -7.92
C ALA A 60 -19.03 3.86 -8.99
N ASP A 61 -20.30 3.87 -8.58
CA ASP A 61 -21.45 3.93 -9.51
C ASP A 61 -21.45 5.24 -10.30
N LYS A 62 -21.11 6.35 -9.66
CA LYS A 62 -20.99 7.66 -10.31
C LYS A 62 -19.86 7.70 -11.35
N TYR A 63 -18.67 7.21 -11.00
CA TYR A 63 -17.55 7.12 -11.94
C TYR A 63 -17.87 6.18 -13.12
N THR A 64 -18.55 5.06 -12.84
CA THR A 64 -19.05 4.14 -13.87
C THR A 64 -19.99 4.87 -14.83
N GLY A 65 -20.94 5.66 -14.31
CA GLY A 65 -21.92 6.40 -15.12
C GLY A 65 -21.33 7.46 -16.05
N ILE A 66 -20.15 7.98 -15.74
CA ILE A 66 -19.44 8.95 -16.60
C ILE A 66 -18.31 8.32 -17.42
N GLY A 67 -18.09 7.00 -17.31
CA GLY A 67 -17.03 6.28 -18.04
C GLY A 67 -15.61 6.55 -17.54
N ASP A 68 -15.43 7.08 -16.33
CA ASP A 68 -14.11 7.31 -15.73
C ASP A 68 -13.59 6.02 -15.08
N LEU A 69 -12.80 5.26 -15.84
CA LEU A 69 -12.22 4.00 -15.38
C LEU A 69 -11.20 4.19 -14.25
N ALA A 70 -10.41 5.28 -14.26
CA ALA A 70 -9.43 5.53 -13.21
C ALA A 70 -10.14 5.82 -11.88
N GLY A 71 -11.15 6.68 -11.91
CA GLY A 71 -12.02 6.98 -10.78
C GLY A 71 -12.81 5.77 -10.27
N GLU A 72 -13.39 4.98 -11.17
CA GLU A 72 -14.10 3.73 -10.82
C GLU A 72 -13.13 2.76 -10.12
N GLY A 73 -11.94 2.57 -10.69
CA GLY A 73 -10.91 1.71 -10.13
C GLY A 73 -10.51 2.14 -8.71
N ALA A 74 -10.26 3.43 -8.50
CA ALA A 74 -9.91 3.96 -7.18
C ALA A 74 -11.03 3.76 -6.15
N ALA A 75 -12.28 4.07 -6.52
CA ALA A 75 -13.44 3.88 -5.64
C ALA A 75 -13.64 2.40 -5.27
N ARG A 76 -13.54 1.49 -6.24
CA ARG A 76 -13.69 0.05 -5.98
C ARG A 76 -12.54 -0.55 -5.18
N SER A 77 -11.31 -0.05 -5.32
CA SER A 77 -10.20 -0.41 -4.41
C SER A 77 -10.57 -0.07 -2.96
N ASN A 78 -11.18 1.09 -2.72
CA ASN A 78 -11.62 1.48 -1.39
C ASN A 78 -12.78 0.62 -0.88
N VAL A 79 -13.77 0.30 -1.72
CA VAL A 79 -14.82 -0.69 -1.36
C VAL A 79 -14.19 -2.02 -0.95
N ALA A 80 -13.23 -2.52 -1.73
CA ALA A 80 -12.58 -3.80 -1.51
C ALA A 80 -11.84 -3.86 -0.16
N ILE A 81 -10.99 -2.88 0.15
CA ILE A 81 -10.24 -2.87 1.41
C ILE A 81 -11.17 -2.70 2.63
N THR A 82 -12.22 -1.90 2.52
CA THR A 82 -13.19 -1.72 3.62
C THR A 82 -14.02 -2.99 3.84
N LEU A 83 -14.44 -3.70 2.76
CA LEU A 83 -15.09 -5.01 2.88
C LEU A 83 -14.17 -6.09 3.45
N HIS A 84 -12.88 -6.03 3.13
CA HIS A 84 -11.86 -6.92 3.70
C HIS A 84 -11.74 -6.72 5.20
N ARG A 85 -11.69 -5.47 5.70
CA ARG A 85 -11.73 -5.14 7.14
C ARG A 85 -12.98 -5.68 7.84
N LEU A 86 -14.11 -5.75 7.13
CA LEU A 86 -15.38 -6.33 7.62
C LEU A 86 -15.42 -7.87 7.55
N GLY A 87 -14.35 -8.53 7.09
CA GLY A 87 -14.30 -9.99 6.92
C GLY A 87 -15.12 -10.53 5.74
N ARG A 88 -15.62 -9.66 4.86
CA ARG A 88 -16.46 -10.03 3.70
C ARG A 88 -15.61 -10.38 2.48
N LEU A 89 -14.74 -11.38 2.63
CA LEU A 89 -13.67 -11.71 1.67
C LEU A 89 -14.18 -11.93 0.23
N ALA A 90 -15.26 -12.70 0.06
CA ALA A 90 -15.82 -12.96 -1.27
C ALA A 90 -16.34 -11.70 -1.98
N ALA A 91 -16.93 -10.76 -1.24
CA ALA A 91 -17.39 -9.48 -1.80
C ALA A 91 -16.21 -8.55 -2.09
N ALA A 92 -15.26 -8.46 -1.16
CA ALA A 92 -14.02 -7.71 -1.33
C ALA A 92 -13.25 -8.14 -2.58
N ARG A 93 -13.12 -9.46 -2.80
CA ARG A 93 -12.48 -10.05 -3.98
C ARG A 93 -13.13 -9.61 -5.29
N ARG A 94 -14.46 -9.58 -5.37
CA ARG A 94 -15.17 -9.14 -6.58
C ARG A 94 -14.89 -7.68 -6.90
N GLU A 95 -15.00 -6.81 -5.90
CA GLU A 95 -14.71 -5.37 -6.06
C GLU A 95 -13.25 -5.13 -6.44
N CYS A 96 -12.33 -5.88 -5.84
CA CYS A 96 -10.90 -5.80 -6.12
C CYS A 96 -10.58 -6.22 -7.56
N ARG A 97 -11.17 -7.32 -8.06
CA ARG A 97 -11.00 -7.76 -9.45
C ARG A 97 -11.49 -6.72 -10.44
N ARG A 98 -12.66 -6.14 -10.20
CA ARG A 98 -13.16 -5.04 -11.03
C ARG A 98 -12.24 -3.82 -10.97
N ALA A 99 -11.72 -3.47 -9.80
CA ALA A 99 -10.74 -2.39 -9.66
C ALA A 99 -9.46 -2.64 -10.46
N ILE A 100 -8.99 -3.90 -10.51
CA ILE A 100 -7.83 -4.30 -11.34
C ILE A 100 -8.17 -4.14 -12.83
N GLU A 101 -9.35 -4.56 -13.27
CA GLU A 101 -9.79 -4.40 -14.66
C GLU A 101 -9.89 -2.93 -15.07
N CYS A 102 -10.48 -2.07 -14.24
CA CYS A 102 -10.59 -0.64 -14.50
C CYS A 102 -9.21 0.03 -14.65
N LYS A 103 -8.23 -0.40 -13.85
CA LYS A 103 -6.87 0.12 -13.88
C LYS A 103 -5.97 -0.58 -14.91
N ALA A 104 -6.45 -1.63 -15.59
CA ALA A 104 -5.68 -2.34 -16.60
C ALA A 104 -5.48 -1.46 -17.84
N GLY A 105 -4.25 -1.41 -18.34
CA GLY A 105 -3.90 -0.56 -19.49
C GLY A 105 -3.90 0.94 -19.20
N GLN A 106 -4.21 1.35 -17.97
CA GLN A 106 -3.96 2.71 -17.49
C GLN A 106 -2.46 2.87 -17.19
N GLY A 107 -1.99 4.12 -17.20
CA GLY A 107 -0.64 4.45 -16.74
C GLY A 107 -0.45 4.16 -15.25
N LEU A 108 0.81 4.24 -14.80
CA LEU A 108 1.16 4.00 -13.39
C LEU A 108 0.53 5.03 -12.43
N ASP A 109 0.13 6.19 -12.93
CA ASP A 109 -0.60 7.23 -12.20
C ASP A 109 -1.95 6.74 -11.63
N ALA A 110 -2.54 5.69 -12.21
CA ALA A 110 -3.75 5.07 -11.67
C ALA A 110 -3.49 4.18 -10.42
N GLU A 111 -2.23 4.07 -10.00
CA GLU A 111 -1.74 3.27 -8.89
C GLU A 111 -2.22 1.80 -8.93
N PRO A 112 -2.02 1.06 -10.03
CA PRO A 112 -2.54 -0.30 -10.18
C PRO A 112 -1.99 -1.29 -9.12
N TRP A 113 -0.79 -1.06 -8.59
CA TRP A 113 -0.20 -1.86 -7.51
C TRP A 113 -1.07 -1.89 -6.24
N THR A 114 -1.84 -0.85 -5.97
CA THR A 114 -2.71 -0.79 -4.78
C THR A 114 -3.80 -1.84 -4.81
N SER A 115 -4.44 -2.06 -5.97
CA SER A 115 -5.47 -3.09 -6.13
C SER A 115 -4.87 -4.49 -6.02
N TRP A 116 -3.69 -4.72 -6.62
CA TRP A 116 -2.99 -5.99 -6.49
C TRP A 116 -2.57 -6.29 -5.05
N ALA A 117 -2.12 -5.29 -4.30
CA ALA A 117 -1.78 -5.43 -2.88
C ALA A 117 -3.02 -5.78 -2.03
N ILE A 118 -4.18 -5.17 -2.31
CA ILE A 118 -5.45 -5.51 -1.65
C ILE A 118 -5.85 -6.95 -1.97
N LEU A 119 -5.73 -7.38 -3.23
CA LEU A 119 -6.03 -8.77 -3.60
C LEU A 119 -5.11 -9.74 -2.86
N ALA A 120 -3.82 -9.44 -2.76
CA ALA A 120 -2.86 -10.26 -2.02
C ALA A 120 -3.28 -10.45 -0.54
N ALA A 121 -3.73 -9.39 0.11
CA ALA A 121 -4.22 -9.45 1.49
C ALA A 121 -5.51 -10.29 1.61
N ILE A 122 -6.48 -10.07 0.72
CA ILE A 122 -7.74 -10.84 0.69
C ILE A 122 -7.47 -12.34 0.51
N GLU A 123 -6.63 -12.71 -0.45
CA GLU A 123 -6.31 -14.12 -0.71
C GLU A 123 -5.48 -14.74 0.42
N GLY A 124 -4.63 -13.96 1.10
CA GLY A 124 -3.88 -14.41 2.27
C GLY A 124 -4.80 -14.80 3.43
N ASP A 125 -5.79 -13.95 3.72
CA ASP A 125 -6.76 -14.18 4.80
C ASP A 125 -7.78 -15.27 4.47
N ASP A 126 -8.08 -15.49 3.18
CA ASP A 126 -8.90 -16.61 2.71
C ASP A 126 -8.12 -17.95 2.66
N GLY A 127 -6.83 -17.94 2.97
CA GLY A 127 -5.95 -19.12 2.95
C GLY A 127 -5.41 -19.51 1.57
N ASN A 128 -5.70 -18.73 0.53
CA ASN A 128 -5.26 -18.96 -0.84
C ASN A 128 -3.82 -18.42 -1.05
N LEU A 129 -2.85 -19.03 -0.36
CA LEU A 129 -1.47 -18.53 -0.28
C LEU A 129 -0.76 -18.38 -1.65
N ALA A 130 -1.05 -19.25 -2.61
CA ALA A 130 -0.50 -19.15 -3.96
C ALA A 130 -1.01 -17.87 -4.67
N ALA A 131 -2.33 -17.67 -4.69
CA ALA A 131 -2.94 -16.47 -5.27
C ALA A 131 -2.50 -15.18 -4.55
N SER A 132 -2.29 -15.25 -3.23
CA SER A 132 -1.75 -14.14 -2.45
C SER A 132 -0.33 -13.76 -2.89
N ARG A 133 0.55 -14.75 -3.10
CA ARG A 133 1.92 -14.53 -3.61
C ARG A 133 1.91 -13.95 -5.01
N ASP A 134 1.15 -14.53 -5.93
CA ASP A 134 1.04 -14.04 -7.32
C ASP A 134 0.56 -12.58 -7.37
N ALA A 135 -0.44 -12.23 -6.56
CA ALA A 135 -0.95 -10.87 -6.47
C ALA A 135 0.08 -9.92 -5.84
N LYS A 136 0.82 -10.36 -4.81
CA LYS A 136 1.90 -9.57 -4.20
C LYS A 136 3.03 -9.31 -5.19
N GLU A 137 3.43 -10.31 -5.97
CA GLU A 137 4.47 -10.17 -7.01
C GLU A 137 4.07 -9.15 -8.08
N LYS A 138 2.81 -9.16 -8.52
CA LYS A 138 2.28 -8.14 -9.44
C LYS A 138 2.31 -6.74 -8.83
N ALA A 139 1.93 -6.60 -7.55
CA ALA A 139 2.01 -5.33 -6.84
C ALA A 139 3.46 -4.82 -6.76
N VAL A 140 4.41 -5.71 -6.42
CA VAL A 140 5.85 -5.39 -6.38
C VAL A 140 6.37 -4.96 -7.75
N ALA A 141 6.03 -5.68 -8.82
CA ALA A 141 6.50 -5.37 -10.17
C ALA A 141 6.01 -3.99 -10.64
N LEU A 142 4.72 -3.70 -10.45
CA LEU A 142 4.12 -2.41 -10.84
C LEU A 142 4.66 -1.26 -10.00
N TYR A 143 4.79 -1.44 -8.69
CA TYR A 143 5.31 -0.40 -7.81
C TYR A 143 6.80 -0.15 -8.05
N LEU A 144 7.59 -1.20 -8.31
CA LEU A 144 9.00 -1.06 -8.67
C LEU A 144 9.17 -0.25 -9.97
N ALA A 145 8.33 -0.51 -10.98
CA ALA A 145 8.34 0.25 -12.22
C ALA A 145 8.04 1.74 -11.97
N TYR A 146 6.99 2.04 -11.20
CA TYR A 146 6.64 3.42 -10.82
C TYR A 146 7.78 4.13 -10.10
N ARG A 147 8.45 3.43 -9.19
CA ARG A 147 9.57 4.00 -8.42
C ARG A 147 10.82 4.23 -9.25
N ARG A 148 11.10 3.37 -10.23
CA ARG A 148 12.20 3.56 -11.19
C ARG A 148 11.95 4.72 -12.15
N ASP A 149 10.68 5.05 -12.41
CA ASP A 149 10.28 6.21 -13.21
C ASP A 149 10.26 7.53 -12.41
N GLY A 150 10.84 7.53 -11.19
CA GLY A 150 10.92 8.73 -10.34
C GLY A 150 9.72 8.94 -9.42
N GLY A 151 8.79 7.99 -9.36
CA GLY A 151 7.65 8.03 -8.47
C GLY A 151 8.04 8.17 -6.98
N GLU A 152 7.35 9.04 -6.26
CA GLU A 152 7.58 9.24 -4.82
C GLU A 152 6.95 8.13 -3.99
N ASN A 153 7.63 7.73 -2.91
CA ASN A 153 7.04 6.87 -1.89
C ASN A 153 6.44 7.72 -0.76
N HIS A 154 5.11 7.70 -0.64
CA HIS A 154 4.37 8.40 0.41
C HIS A 154 4.09 7.54 1.66
N PHE A 155 4.48 6.27 1.67
CA PHE A 155 4.32 5.36 2.80
C PHE A 155 5.34 5.67 3.90
N PRO A 156 4.97 5.51 5.20
CA PRO A 156 5.89 5.73 6.32
C PRO A 156 7.17 4.91 6.24
N GLN A 157 7.11 3.68 5.72
CA GLN A 157 8.27 2.79 5.58
C GLN A 157 9.24 3.28 4.49
N GLY A 158 8.71 3.84 3.40
CA GLY A 158 9.53 4.45 2.34
C GLY A 158 10.37 5.62 2.84
N ARG A 159 9.84 6.41 3.77
CA ARG A 159 10.60 7.50 4.40
C ARG A 159 11.79 6.99 5.22
N VAL A 160 11.68 5.82 5.86
CA VAL A 160 12.79 5.20 6.59
C VAL A 160 13.89 4.75 5.62
N ALA A 161 13.53 4.05 4.53
CA ALA A 161 14.51 3.64 3.52
C ALA A 161 15.23 4.83 2.88
N LEU A 162 14.50 5.90 2.56
CA LEU A 162 15.10 7.13 2.03
C LEU A 162 16.05 7.80 3.03
N ALA A 163 15.71 7.83 4.32
CA ALA A 163 16.59 8.37 5.35
C ALA A 163 17.90 7.56 5.45
N VAL A 164 17.79 6.23 5.44
CA VAL A 164 18.96 5.32 5.44
C VAL A 164 19.82 5.53 4.20
N ASP A 165 19.21 5.60 3.01
CA ASP A 165 19.90 5.85 1.74
C ASP A 165 20.74 7.14 1.79
N ARG A 166 20.15 8.24 2.29
CA ARG A 166 20.84 9.52 2.45
C ARG A 166 22.00 9.45 3.44
N MET A 167 21.80 8.79 4.58
CA MET A 167 22.87 8.62 5.59
C MET A 167 24.02 7.79 5.04
N LEU A 168 23.73 6.71 4.30
CA LEU A 168 24.76 5.89 3.66
C LEU A 168 25.52 6.67 2.58
N ALA A 169 24.82 7.47 1.76
CA ALA A 169 25.45 8.34 0.78
C ALA A 169 26.36 9.41 1.41
N ALA A 170 26.04 9.85 2.64
CA ALA A 170 26.87 10.76 3.43
C ALA A 170 28.03 10.05 4.19
N GLY A 171 28.16 8.73 4.08
CA GLY A 171 29.16 7.95 4.83
C GLY A 171 28.83 7.75 6.31
N GLU A 172 27.60 8.06 6.73
CA GLU A 172 27.15 8.06 8.12
C GLU A 172 26.55 6.70 8.55
N ALA A 173 27.21 5.59 8.22
CA ALA A 173 26.69 4.24 8.49
C ALA A 173 26.39 4.00 9.99
N LYS A 174 27.21 4.57 10.89
CA LYS A 174 26.95 4.49 12.35
C LYS A 174 25.67 5.23 12.76
N ALA A 175 25.41 6.40 12.17
CA ALA A 175 24.18 7.15 12.45
C ALA A 175 22.95 6.41 11.91
N ALA A 176 23.05 5.82 10.72
CA ALA A 176 22.00 4.97 10.15
C ALA A 176 21.70 3.76 11.05
N ALA A 177 22.74 3.12 11.61
CA ALA A 177 22.57 2.00 12.53
C ALA A 177 21.81 2.42 13.80
N SER A 178 22.22 3.51 14.46
CA SER A 178 21.54 4.02 15.66
C SER A 178 20.10 4.49 15.37
N PHE A 179 19.87 5.10 14.21
CA PHE A 179 18.53 5.49 13.77
C PHE A 179 17.60 4.28 13.64
N LEU A 180 18.06 3.19 13.01
CA LEU A 180 17.28 1.97 12.84
C LEU A 180 17.07 1.23 14.17
N GLU A 181 18.08 1.21 15.05
CA GLU A 181 17.96 0.65 16.40
C GLU A 181 16.85 1.33 17.21
N ALA A 182 16.78 2.66 17.16
CA ALA A 182 15.74 3.44 17.84
C ALA A 182 14.33 3.17 17.27
N LEU A 183 14.21 2.86 15.97
CA LEU A 183 12.92 2.59 15.33
C LEU A 183 12.45 1.14 15.50
N LEU A 184 13.36 0.19 15.69
CA LEU A 184 13.05 -1.24 15.70
C LEU A 184 11.89 -1.61 16.64
N PRO A 185 11.84 -1.18 17.92
CA PRO A 185 10.75 -1.57 18.83
C PRO A 185 9.36 -1.17 18.33
N ARG A 186 9.25 -0.01 17.69
CA ARG A 186 7.98 0.48 17.12
C ARG A 186 7.54 -0.36 15.92
N PHE A 187 8.48 -0.78 15.09
CA PHE A 187 8.19 -1.60 13.92
C PHE A 187 7.89 -3.05 14.30
N GLU A 188 8.57 -3.60 15.31
CA GLU A 188 8.22 -4.91 15.90
C GLU A 188 6.80 -4.91 16.47
N ALA A 189 6.44 -3.88 17.24
CA ALA A 189 5.09 -3.75 17.79
C ALA A 189 4.00 -3.64 16.70
N ALA A 190 4.35 -3.12 15.52
CA ALA A 190 3.47 -3.06 14.35
C ALA A 190 3.50 -4.32 13.47
N GLY A 191 4.27 -5.35 13.84
CA GLY A 191 4.39 -6.60 13.08
C GLY A 191 5.23 -6.50 11.81
N VAL A 192 5.98 -5.41 11.63
CA VAL A 192 6.77 -5.10 10.42
C VAL A 192 8.26 -4.92 10.72
N GLY A 193 8.74 -5.50 11.83
CA GLY A 193 10.14 -5.43 12.26
C GLY A 193 11.15 -6.06 11.29
N GLY A 194 10.70 -7.02 10.46
CA GLY A 194 11.50 -7.63 9.39
C GLY A 194 12.11 -6.59 8.43
N PHE A 195 11.37 -5.51 8.14
CA PHE A 195 11.85 -4.41 7.30
C PHE A 195 13.05 -3.68 7.92
N ILE A 196 12.97 -3.33 9.21
CA ILE A 196 14.07 -2.65 9.91
C ILE A 196 15.29 -3.56 10.02
N ARG A 197 15.09 -4.85 10.32
CA ARG A 197 16.19 -5.83 10.35
C ARG A 197 16.90 -5.98 9.01
N ALA A 198 16.13 -5.98 7.91
CA ALA A 198 16.71 -5.99 6.57
C ALA A 198 17.58 -4.75 6.32
N LEU A 199 17.08 -3.55 6.66
CA LEU A 199 17.85 -2.31 6.54
C LEU A 199 19.11 -2.32 7.44
N GLN A 200 19.03 -2.86 8.65
CA GLN A 200 20.19 -2.99 9.54
C GLN A 200 21.28 -3.87 8.92
N ARG A 201 20.90 -4.98 8.28
CA ARG A 201 21.86 -5.83 7.54
C ARG A 201 22.49 -5.10 6.37
N ILE A 202 21.74 -4.27 5.64
CA ILE A 202 22.27 -3.43 4.55
C ILE A 202 23.25 -2.40 5.07
N VAL A 203 22.92 -1.70 6.16
CA VAL A 203 23.81 -0.72 6.81
C VAL A 203 25.09 -1.38 7.32
N ALA A 204 25.00 -2.63 7.79
CA ALA A 204 26.16 -3.45 8.18
C ALA A 204 26.99 -3.99 6.99
N GLY A 205 26.60 -3.70 5.75
CA GLY A 205 27.34 -4.05 4.54
C GLY A 205 26.80 -5.25 3.76
N SER A 206 25.71 -5.89 4.19
CA SER A 206 25.11 -6.99 3.42
C SER A 206 24.49 -6.48 2.13
N ARG A 207 24.65 -7.24 1.04
CA ARG A 207 24.08 -6.96 -0.29
C ARG A 207 23.27 -8.16 -0.83
N GLU A 208 22.79 -9.01 0.07
CA GLU A 208 22.08 -10.23 -0.32
C GLU A 208 20.65 -9.91 -0.79
N PRO A 209 20.22 -10.38 -1.98
CA PRO A 209 18.86 -10.17 -2.46
C PRO A 209 17.77 -10.76 -1.55
N ILE A 210 18.10 -11.82 -0.80
CA ILE A 210 17.20 -12.51 0.14
C ILE A 210 16.62 -11.57 1.21
N LEU A 211 17.27 -10.43 1.46
CA LEU A 211 16.76 -9.40 2.37
C LEU A 211 15.39 -8.85 1.95
N ALA A 212 15.06 -8.92 0.66
CA ALA A 212 13.77 -8.50 0.10
C ALA A 212 12.75 -9.65 -0.05
N GLU A 213 13.06 -10.85 0.44
CA GLU A 213 12.25 -12.06 0.23
C GLU A 213 11.49 -12.52 1.49
N ASP A 214 11.59 -11.78 2.60
CA ASP A 214 10.82 -12.09 3.82
C ASP A 214 9.30 -12.04 3.51
N PRO A 215 8.57 -13.17 3.70
CA PRO A 215 7.14 -13.25 3.40
C PRO A 215 6.28 -12.24 4.16
N ALA A 216 6.74 -11.77 5.32
CA ALA A 216 6.06 -10.78 6.15
C ALA A 216 6.15 -9.35 5.59
N LEU A 217 7.06 -9.09 4.65
CA LEU A 217 7.18 -7.79 4.02
C LEU A 217 5.97 -7.50 3.11
N ASP A 218 5.50 -6.26 3.18
CA ASP A 218 4.56 -5.74 2.19
C ASP A 218 5.29 -5.38 0.88
N PHE A 219 4.51 -5.17 -0.18
CA PHE A 219 5.06 -4.89 -1.51
C PHE A 219 5.94 -3.63 -1.53
N SER A 220 5.63 -2.61 -0.72
CA SER A 220 6.36 -1.34 -0.70
C SER A 220 7.72 -1.50 -0.02
N MET A 221 7.77 -2.26 1.08
CA MET A 221 9.00 -2.61 1.79
C MET A 221 9.95 -3.41 0.91
N ILE A 222 9.42 -4.42 0.21
CA ILE A 222 10.20 -5.24 -0.73
C ILE A 222 10.85 -4.35 -1.80
N VAL A 223 10.07 -3.43 -2.39
CA VAL A 223 10.58 -2.51 -3.42
C VAL A 223 11.67 -1.59 -2.87
N GLU A 224 11.49 -1.01 -1.68
CA GLU A 224 12.51 -0.13 -1.11
C GLU A 224 13.83 -0.85 -0.79
N ILE A 225 13.75 -2.09 -0.29
CA ILE A 225 14.94 -2.90 -0.05
C ILE A 225 15.65 -3.18 -1.38
N ARG A 226 14.91 -3.58 -2.42
CA ARG A 226 15.49 -3.85 -3.75
C ARG A 226 16.15 -2.62 -4.35
N LEU A 227 15.48 -1.47 -4.31
CA LEU A 227 16.05 -0.21 -4.82
C LEU A 227 17.30 0.21 -4.04
N LEU A 228 17.31 0.05 -2.72
CA LEU A 228 18.48 0.35 -1.91
C LEU A 228 19.65 -0.60 -2.24
N LEU A 229 19.38 -1.89 -2.42
CA LEU A 229 20.40 -2.86 -2.85
C LEU A 229 20.94 -2.54 -4.25
N GLU A 230 20.08 -2.18 -5.20
CA GLU A 230 20.46 -1.78 -6.56
C GLU A 230 21.37 -0.55 -6.59
N ARG A 231 21.18 0.40 -5.66
CA ARG A 231 22.03 1.60 -5.56
C ARG A 231 23.38 1.35 -4.89
N LEU A 232 23.46 0.35 -4.01
CA LEU A 232 24.63 0.09 -3.16
C LEU A 232 25.51 -1.08 -3.65
N GLY A 233 25.06 -1.81 -4.67
CA GLY A 233 25.82 -2.85 -5.36
C GLY A 233 26.56 -2.29 -6.57
#